data_AF-A0A100I334-F1
#
_entry.id   AF-A0A100I334-F1
#
_cell.length_a   1.000
_cell.length_b   1.000
_cell.length_c   1.000
_cell.angle_alpha   90.00
_cell.angle_beta   90.00
_cell.angle_gamma   90.00
#
_symmetry.space_group_name_H-M   'P 1'
#
loop_
_entity.id
_entity.type
_entity.pdbx_description
1 polymer ?
#
loop_
_entity_poly.entity_id
_entity_poly.type
_entity_poly.pdbx_seq_one_letter_code
_entity_poly.pdbx_strand_id
1 'polypeptide(L)'
;MNMTFPFLLFVSAIAYIAKYNSLNIFINQEYQPTFTMSASPFGHFIFFPSEIRLLIWENLVKEGSLAILRTSQAIYHDIADRLYDTFDIHLFPTFEDPWIEIRCKLLRVKWVIGRRDYNKFSNLARVPYDKVKLVVHIYAPDPDDCGQFILLWEKISKLTQILCTIDDSRKYRDRGNTYYKYRSEPVYERLHQFGSTPEAVISMAICLRKHNGVDWIRNGQVNSTFCKNGLGYDFNEVLLPFCRLSRVRRFEIIQDTEEMVVAADWAFANHATAFIMSEGFVTSNNAVYSQDPGYEDIVIAGLLSYRDDLFTLWVDYGFLEVPERTLSLMSREQQIYRIDTMTHRA
;
A
#
# COMPACT_ATOMS: atom_id res chain seq x y z
N MET A 1 -2.92 38.20 8.16
CA MET A 1 -3.40 38.95 6.99
C MET A 1 -3.85 37.92 5.95
N ASN A 2 -5.16 37.82 5.74
CA ASN A 2 -5.84 36.70 5.11
C ASN A 2 -5.74 36.76 3.57
N MET A 3 -4.93 35.89 2.96
CA MET A 3 -4.85 35.68 1.49
C MET A 3 -5.13 34.21 1.10
N THR A 4 -5.88 33.45 1.90
CA THR A 4 -6.03 32.00 1.69
C THR A 4 -7.26 31.63 0.86
N PHE A 5 -8.39 32.34 0.98
CA PHE A 5 -9.65 31.90 0.39
C PHE A 5 -9.80 32.11 -1.14
N PRO A 6 -9.50 33.30 -1.71
CA PRO A 6 -9.68 33.52 -3.15
C PRO A 6 -8.61 32.83 -4.00
N PHE A 7 -7.41 32.61 -3.46
CA PHE A 7 -6.33 31.93 -4.16
C PHE A 7 -6.56 30.41 -4.25
N LEU A 8 -7.05 29.78 -3.17
CA LEU A 8 -7.47 28.37 -3.20
C LEU A 8 -8.63 28.12 -4.17
N LEU A 9 -9.60 29.06 -4.24
CA LEU A 9 -10.68 28.99 -5.22
C LEU A 9 -10.17 29.14 -6.65
N PHE A 10 -9.20 30.02 -6.91
CA PHE A 10 -8.59 30.19 -8.22
C PHE A 10 -7.78 28.95 -8.66
N VAL A 11 -6.98 28.38 -7.77
CA VAL A 11 -6.24 27.13 -8.04
C VAL A 11 -7.19 25.95 -8.22
N SER A 12 -8.26 25.87 -7.43
CA SER A 12 -9.31 24.86 -7.59
C SER A 12 -10.06 25.02 -8.91
N ALA A 13 -10.32 26.26 -9.35
CA ALA A 13 -10.95 26.55 -10.64
C ALA A 13 -10.02 26.18 -11.81
N ILE A 14 -8.72 26.48 -11.72
CA ILE A 14 -7.74 26.07 -12.73
C ILE A 14 -7.60 24.54 -12.78
N ALA A 15 -7.56 23.86 -11.63
CA ALA A 15 -7.51 22.40 -11.58
C ALA A 15 -8.79 21.76 -12.14
N TYR A 16 -9.95 22.34 -11.85
CA TYR A 16 -11.24 21.93 -12.40
C TYR A 16 -11.29 22.14 -13.93
N ILE A 17 -10.81 23.28 -14.42
CA ILE A 17 -10.69 23.59 -15.85
C ILE A 17 -9.69 22.66 -16.54
N ALA A 18 -8.55 22.36 -15.91
CA ALA A 18 -7.56 21.42 -16.43
C ALA A 18 -8.13 19.99 -16.52
N LYS A 19 -8.90 19.56 -15.50
CA LYS A 19 -9.61 18.27 -15.48
C LYS A 19 -10.65 18.18 -16.60
N TYR A 20 -11.43 19.24 -16.84
CA TYR A 20 -12.42 19.29 -17.93
C TYR A 20 -11.78 19.42 -19.32
N ASN A 21 -10.70 20.19 -19.46
CA ASN A 21 -9.99 20.34 -20.74
C ASN A 21 -9.20 19.08 -21.12
N SER A 22 -8.78 18.25 -20.16
CA SER A 22 -8.27 16.90 -20.47
C SER A 22 -9.34 15.93 -21.01
N LEU A 23 -10.62 16.26 -20.86
CA LEU A 23 -11.76 15.54 -21.46
C LEU A 23 -12.23 16.13 -22.80
N ASN A 24 -11.87 17.38 -23.12
CA ASN A 24 -12.36 18.13 -24.29
C ASN A 24 -11.25 18.60 -25.25
N ILE A 25 -10.19 17.82 -25.46
CA ILE A 25 -9.29 18.06 -26.61
C ILE A 25 -9.95 17.55 -27.89
N PHE A 26 -11.08 18.16 -28.27
CA PHE A 26 -11.57 18.23 -29.63
C PHE A 26 -12.44 19.48 -29.76
N ILE A 27 -12.08 20.31 -30.75
CA ILE A 27 -12.87 21.41 -31.33
C ILE A 27 -12.72 22.78 -30.63
N ASN A 28 -11.78 23.60 -31.11
CA ASN A 28 -12.10 24.77 -31.94
C ASN A 28 -10.80 25.46 -32.41
N GLN A 29 -10.54 25.38 -33.72
CA GLN A 29 -9.57 26.22 -34.41
C GLN A 29 -10.31 27.47 -34.92
N GLU A 30 -9.94 28.66 -34.43
CA GLU A 30 -10.11 29.89 -35.20
C GLU A 30 -8.84 30.74 -35.13
N TYR A 31 -8.51 31.29 -36.29
CA TYR A 31 -7.25 31.90 -36.76
C TYR A 31 -6.82 33.18 -36.04
N GLN A 32 -5.51 33.31 -35.75
CA GLN A 32 -4.72 34.56 -35.76
C GLN A 32 -3.20 34.25 -35.87
N PRO A 33 -2.34 35.21 -36.31
CA PRO A 33 -1.22 34.95 -37.21
C PRO A 33 0.07 34.42 -36.57
N THR A 34 0.86 33.80 -37.45
CA THR A 34 2.05 32.99 -37.24
C THR A 34 3.26 33.79 -36.74
N PHE A 35 3.40 33.88 -35.41
CA PHE A 35 4.71 33.69 -34.79
C PHE A 35 4.83 32.20 -34.46
N THR A 36 5.65 31.47 -35.20
CA THR A 36 6.04 30.10 -34.84
C THR A 36 6.98 30.12 -33.64
N MET A 37 6.46 30.54 -32.48
CA MET A 37 7.04 30.07 -31.22
C MET A 37 6.89 28.55 -31.24
N SER A 38 8.01 27.84 -31.12
CA SER A 38 8.01 26.41 -30.87
C SER A 38 7.02 26.13 -29.74
N ALA A 39 6.02 25.29 -29.99
CA ALA A 39 5.02 24.95 -28.99
C ALA A 39 5.75 24.52 -27.71
N SER A 40 5.51 25.24 -26.62
CA SER A 40 6.12 24.90 -25.35
C SER A 40 5.73 23.47 -24.97
N PRO A 41 6.67 22.64 -24.49
CA PRO A 41 6.33 21.30 -24.03
C PRO A 41 5.43 21.33 -22.78
N PHE A 42 5.28 22.50 -22.13
CA PHE A 42 4.31 22.75 -21.05
C PHE A 42 2.96 23.31 -21.53
N GLY A 43 2.79 23.56 -22.83
CA GLY A 43 1.63 24.29 -23.35
C GLY A 43 1.46 25.63 -22.62
N HIS A 44 0.22 25.96 -22.25
CA HIS A 44 -0.11 27.18 -21.50
C HIS A 44 0.44 27.20 -20.06
N PHE A 45 0.87 26.04 -19.52
CA PHE A 45 1.45 26.04 -18.17
C PHE A 45 2.80 26.75 -18.10
N ILE A 46 3.47 26.99 -19.24
CA ILE A 46 4.74 27.73 -19.27
C ILE A 46 4.61 29.16 -18.72
N PHE A 47 3.40 29.75 -18.79
CA PHE A 47 3.14 31.09 -18.29
C PHE A 47 3.03 31.16 -16.77
N PHE A 48 2.92 30.01 -16.10
CA PHE A 48 2.93 29.95 -14.64
C PHE A 48 4.35 29.69 -14.12
N PRO A 49 4.77 30.40 -13.06
CA PRO A 49 5.97 30.05 -12.30
C PRO A 49 5.92 28.60 -11.78
N SER A 50 7.08 28.00 -11.52
CA SER A 50 7.22 26.62 -11.03
C SER A 50 6.40 26.36 -9.77
N GLU A 51 6.30 27.34 -8.88
CA GLU A 51 5.60 27.24 -7.60
C GLU A 51 4.08 27.12 -7.82
N ILE A 52 3.55 27.86 -8.80
CA ILE A 52 2.12 27.83 -9.15
C ILE A 52 1.79 26.53 -9.86
N ARG A 53 2.65 26.08 -10.79
CA ARG A 53 2.50 24.77 -11.43
C ARG A 53 2.48 23.65 -10.40
N LEU A 54 3.39 23.69 -9.43
CA LEU A 54 3.45 22.70 -8.36
C LEU A 54 2.12 22.61 -7.61
N LEU A 55 1.53 23.74 -7.17
CA LEU A 55 0.23 23.73 -6.49
C LEU A 55 -0.89 23.11 -7.34
N ILE A 56 -0.89 23.34 -8.66
CA ILE A 56 -1.83 22.72 -9.58
C ILE A 56 -1.61 21.20 -9.61
N TRP A 57 -0.35 20.76 -9.69
CA TRP A 57 0.03 19.35 -9.69
C TRP A 57 -0.37 18.65 -8.40
N GLU A 58 -0.07 19.25 -7.23
CA GLU A 58 -0.46 18.72 -5.92
C GLU A 58 -1.97 18.47 -5.84
N ASN A 59 -2.78 19.42 -6.32
CA ASN A 59 -4.23 19.30 -6.29
C ASN A 59 -4.76 18.21 -7.25
N LEU A 60 -4.27 18.16 -8.49
CA LEU A 60 -4.67 17.15 -9.47
C LEU A 60 -4.29 15.73 -9.04
N VAL A 61 -3.10 15.56 -8.46
CA VAL A 61 -2.58 14.29 -7.99
C VAL A 61 -3.34 13.82 -6.73
N LYS A 62 -3.69 14.74 -5.82
CA LYS A 62 -4.52 14.46 -4.64
C LYS A 62 -5.89 13.91 -5.01
N GLU A 63 -6.50 14.42 -6.09
CA GLU A 63 -7.77 13.90 -6.62
C GLU A 63 -7.64 12.54 -7.34
N GLY A 64 -6.40 12.02 -7.48
CA GLY A 64 -6.13 10.75 -8.15
C GLY A 64 -6.03 10.86 -9.68
N SER A 65 -5.96 12.07 -10.23
CA SER A 65 -5.84 12.29 -11.68
C SER A 65 -4.37 12.26 -12.14
N LEU A 66 -3.80 11.06 -12.25
CA LEU A 66 -2.45 10.87 -12.82
C LEU A 66 -2.44 10.89 -14.36
N ALA A 67 -3.60 11.02 -15.01
CA ALA A 67 -3.72 11.05 -16.47
C ALA A 67 -2.95 12.23 -17.09
N ILE A 68 -2.84 13.36 -16.36
CA ILE A 68 -2.10 14.54 -16.79
C ILE A 68 -0.60 14.25 -17.01
N LEU A 69 -0.02 13.27 -16.29
CA LEU A 69 1.37 12.86 -16.47
C LEU A 69 1.64 12.21 -17.83
N ARG A 70 0.58 11.84 -18.57
CA ARG A 70 0.68 11.20 -19.89
C ARG A 70 0.55 12.20 -21.05
N THR A 71 0.23 13.46 -20.77
CA THR A 71 -0.04 14.45 -21.83
C THR A 71 1.22 15.14 -22.36
N SER A 72 2.29 15.18 -21.56
CA SER A 72 3.58 15.75 -21.96
C SER A 72 4.73 15.16 -21.14
N GLN A 73 5.86 14.89 -21.81
CA GLN A 73 7.11 14.50 -21.14
C GLN A 73 7.62 15.60 -20.20
N ALA A 74 7.47 16.87 -20.58
CA ALA A 74 7.92 17.97 -19.71
C ALA A 74 7.08 18.04 -18.43
N ILE A 75 5.75 17.87 -18.53
CA ILE A 75 4.87 17.78 -17.35
C ILE A 75 5.24 16.56 -16.49
N TYR A 76 5.49 15.41 -17.14
CA TYR A 76 5.96 14.22 -16.44
C TYR A 76 7.23 14.51 -15.64
N HIS A 77 8.27 15.07 -16.27
CA HIS A 77 9.55 15.35 -15.59
C HIS A 77 9.45 16.47 -14.55
N ASP A 78 8.52 17.42 -14.68
CA ASP A 78 8.28 18.48 -13.68
C ASP A 78 7.72 17.92 -12.35
N ILE A 79 7.11 16.72 -12.38
CA ILE A 79 6.39 16.13 -11.24
C ILE A 79 7.02 14.80 -10.78
N ALA A 80 7.52 13.98 -11.70
CA ALA A 80 7.87 12.58 -11.46
C ALA A 80 8.87 12.40 -10.32
N ASP A 81 9.91 13.23 -10.25
CA ASP A 81 10.93 13.13 -9.20
C ASP A 81 10.37 13.46 -7.81
N ARG A 82 9.33 14.30 -7.73
CA ARG A 82 8.64 14.61 -6.46
C ARG A 82 7.60 13.57 -6.11
N LEU A 83 6.85 13.11 -7.11
CA LEU A 83 5.78 12.13 -6.93
C LEU A 83 6.33 10.75 -6.58
N TYR A 84 7.38 10.32 -7.25
CA TYR A 84 7.90 8.97 -7.12
C TYR A 84 9.12 8.87 -6.19
N ASP A 85 9.42 9.87 -5.37
CA ASP A 85 10.51 9.77 -4.38
C ASP A 85 10.22 8.71 -3.31
N THR A 86 9.36 9.05 -2.35
CA THR A 86 9.03 8.18 -1.21
C THR A 86 7.54 8.19 -0.94
N PHE A 87 6.95 7.00 -0.81
CA PHE A 87 5.61 6.80 -0.28
C PHE A 87 5.68 6.31 1.16
N ASP A 88 5.33 7.20 2.10
CA ASP A 88 5.12 6.85 3.50
C ASP A 88 3.71 6.25 3.64
N ILE A 89 3.64 4.94 3.86
CA ILE A 89 2.39 4.18 4.04
C ILE A 89 2.17 3.99 5.54
N HIS A 90 1.04 4.42 6.07
CA HIS A 90 0.70 4.34 7.49
C HIS A 90 -0.42 3.33 7.71
N LEU A 91 -0.15 2.34 8.57
CA LEU A 91 -1.07 1.26 8.95
C LEU A 91 -1.33 1.34 10.45
N PHE A 92 -2.52 1.79 10.82
CA PHE A 92 -2.92 2.00 12.21
C PHE A 92 -3.68 0.78 12.77
N PRO A 93 -3.58 0.50 14.07
CA PRO A 93 -4.22 -0.65 14.69
C PRO A 93 -5.72 -0.45 14.98
N THR A 94 -6.26 0.78 14.85
CA THR A 94 -7.66 1.08 15.20
C THR A 94 -8.59 1.19 13.98
N PHE A 95 -9.89 1.07 14.23
CA PHE A 95 -10.95 1.20 13.22
C PHE A 95 -11.29 2.66 12.92
N GLU A 96 -11.12 3.54 13.90
CA GLU A 96 -11.36 4.98 13.77
C GLU A 96 -10.30 5.63 12.86
N ASP A 97 -9.11 5.05 12.80
CA ASP A 97 -8.04 5.49 11.92
C ASP A 97 -8.27 5.08 10.45
N PRO A 98 -7.65 5.81 9.50
CA PRO A 98 -7.60 5.42 8.10
C PRO A 98 -7.21 3.95 7.89
N TRP A 99 -7.86 3.29 6.92
CA TRP A 99 -7.55 1.89 6.61
C TRP A 99 -6.12 1.75 6.06
N ILE A 100 -5.80 2.46 4.97
CA ILE A 100 -4.42 2.69 4.53
C ILE A 100 -4.27 4.17 4.22
N GLU A 101 -3.27 4.82 4.81
CA GLU A 101 -2.90 6.19 4.49
C GLU A 101 -1.55 6.22 3.77
N ILE A 102 -1.47 6.91 2.65
CA ILE A 102 -0.24 7.07 1.86
C ILE A 102 0.09 8.56 1.78
N ARG A 103 1.31 8.92 2.15
CA ARG A 103 1.83 10.29 2.05
C ARG A 103 3.00 10.34 1.09
N CYS A 104 3.01 11.37 0.24
CA CYS A 104 4.15 11.76 -0.57
C CYS A 104 4.62 13.12 -0.06
N LYS A 105 5.72 13.16 0.69
CA LYS A 105 6.19 14.37 1.38
C LYS A 105 6.58 15.50 0.43
N LEU A 106 7.30 15.16 -0.65
CA LEU A 106 7.81 16.17 -1.59
C LEU A 106 6.70 16.85 -2.40
N LEU A 107 5.62 16.13 -2.70
CA LEU A 107 4.43 16.68 -3.37
C LEU A 107 3.33 17.07 -2.37
N ARG A 108 3.54 16.91 -1.07
CA ARG A 108 2.57 17.23 0.00
C ARG A 108 1.19 16.60 -0.22
N VAL A 109 1.13 15.45 -0.89
CA VAL A 109 -0.12 14.73 -1.16
C VAL A 109 -0.34 13.66 -0.11
N LYS A 110 -1.60 13.56 0.32
CA LYS A 110 -2.11 12.51 1.20
C LYS A 110 -3.26 11.80 0.52
N TRP A 111 -3.17 10.48 0.40
CA TRP A 111 -4.27 9.62 -0.01
C TRP A 111 -4.70 8.76 1.17
N VAL A 112 -6.00 8.76 1.44
CA VAL A 112 -6.63 7.81 2.37
C VAL A 112 -7.41 6.82 1.54
N ILE A 113 -7.11 5.55 1.71
CA ILE A 113 -7.77 4.44 1.03
C ILE A 113 -8.63 3.76 2.09
N GLY A 114 -9.94 3.77 1.91
CA GLY A 114 -10.86 3.02 2.78
C GLY A 114 -10.80 1.51 2.50
N ARG A 115 -11.29 0.70 3.45
CA ARG A 115 -11.31 -0.78 3.35
C ARG A 115 -11.96 -1.28 2.04
N ARG A 116 -12.91 -0.53 1.48
CA ARG A 116 -13.68 -0.88 0.27
C ARG A 116 -13.40 0.02 -0.95
N ASP A 117 -12.33 0.82 -0.91
CA ASP A 117 -11.99 1.74 -2.01
C ASP A 117 -11.29 1.00 -3.17
N TYR A 118 -11.99 0.09 -3.85
CA TYR A 118 -11.47 -0.74 -4.95
C TYR A 118 -10.74 0.05 -6.04
N ASN A 119 -11.26 1.23 -6.41
CA ASN A 119 -10.63 2.07 -7.43
C ASN A 119 -9.26 2.59 -6.99
N LYS A 120 -9.11 3.00 -5.71
CA LYS A 120 -7.83 3.46 -5.18
C LYS A 120 -6.85 2.31 -5.02
N PHE A 121 -7.33 1.12 -4.62
CA PHE A 121 -6.49 -0.09 -4.61
C PHE A 121 -5.97 -0.44 -6.01
N SER A 122 -6.84 -0.40 -7.03
CA SER A 122 -6.44 -0.64 -8.42
C SER A 122 -5.45 0.40 -8.93
N ASN A 123 -5.56 1.67 -8.51
CA ASN A 123 -4.59 2.70 -8.87
C ASN A 123 -3.23 2.48 -8.19
N LEU A 124 -3.22 2.03 -6.93
CA LEU A 124 -2.00 1.73 -6.19
C LEU A 124 -1.22 0.59 -6.85
N ALA A 125 -1.89 -0.49 -7.25
CA ALA A 125 -1.26 -1.61 -7.98
C ALA A 125 -0.54 -1.20 -9.29
N ARG A 126 -0.88 -0.02 -9.84
CA ARG A 126 -0.33 0.49 -11.12
C ARG A 126 0.83 1.46 -10.94
N VAL A 127 1.26 1.72 -9.72
CA VAL A 127 2.40 2.59 -9.43
C VAL A 127 3.69 2.00 -10.06
N PRO A 128 4.58 2.83 -10.62
CA PRO A 128 5.90 2.39 -11.08
C PRO A 128 6.83 2.17 -9.87
N TYR A 129 6.65 1.05 -9.17
CA TYR A 129 7.40 0.74 -7.95
C TYR A 129 8.92 0.65 -8.13
N ASP A 130 9.40 0.44 -9.36
CA ASP A 130 10.82 0.54 -9.74
C ASP A 130 11.42 1.94 -9.49
N LYS A 131 10.58 2.96 -9.41
CA LYS A 131 10.97 4.35 -9.17
C LYS A 131 10.70 4.82 -7.75
N VAL A 132 9.87 4.10 -6.98
CA VAL A 132 9.33 4.56 -5.70
C VAL A 132 9.95 3.81 -4.55
N LYS A 133 10.42 4.55 -3.54
CA LYS A 133 10.74 3.97 -2.23
C LYS A 133 9.48 3.86 -1.37
N LEU A 134 9.21 2.68 -0.84
CA LEU A 134 8.11 2.46 0.11
C LEU A 134 8.66 2.52 1.54
N VAL A 135 7.99 3.27 2.40
CA VAL A 135 8.25 3.28 3.85
C VAL A 135 6.94 2.96 4.55
N VAL A 136 6.80 1.75 5.05
CA VAL A 136 5.57 1.27 5.70
C VAL A 136 5.69 1.43 7.20
N HIS A 137 4.98 2.40 7.75
CA HIS A 137 4.84 2.64 9.18
C HIS A 137 3.73 1.74 9.74
N ILE A 138 4.12 0.77 10.55
CA ILE A 138 3.21 -0.13 11.26
C ILE A 138 3.17 0.31 12.73
N TYR A 139 2.00 0.74 13.17
CA TYR A 139 1.79 1.24 14.52
C TYR A 139 1.45 0.08 15.48
N ALA A 140 2.09 0.06 16.65
CA ALA A 140 1.91 -1.00 17.65
C ALA A 140 0.43 -1.14 18.08
N PRO A 141 -0.15 -2.35 18.02
CA PRO A 141 -1.48 -2.60 18.59
C PRO A 141 -1.42 -2.66 20.12
N ASP A 142 -2.54 -2.35 20.77
CA ASP A 142 -2.68 -2.57 22.22
C ASP A 142 -2.62 -4.09 22.53
N PRO A 143 -1.64 -4.55 23.34
CA PRO A 143 -1.51 -5.97 23.67
C PRO A 143 -2.70 -6.51 24.46
N ASP A 144 -3.50 -5.64 25.09
CA ASP A 144 -4.69 -6.02 25.85
C ASP A 144 -5.95 -6.05 24.95
N ASP A 145 -5.85 -5.71 23.65
CA ASP A 145 -6.94 -5.75 22.66
C ASP A 145 -6.52 -6.52 21.40
N CYS A 146 -6.78 -7.83 21.38
CA CYS A 146 -6.43 -8.68 20.25
C CYS A 146 -7.11 -8.30 18.92
N GLY A 147 -8.24 -7.58 18.97
CA GLY A 147 -8.92 -7.13 17.77
C GLY A 147 -8.13 -6.06 17.01
N GLN A 148 -7.31 -5.26 17.70
CA GLN A 148 -6.39 -4.31 17.08
C GLN A 148 -5.31 -5.01 16.27
N PHE A 149 -4.75 -6.09 16.80
CA PHE A 149 -3.78 -6.90 16.07
C PHE A 149 -4.41 -7.51 14.82
N ILE A 150 -5.58 -8.15 14.95
CA ILE A 150 -6.27 -8.80 13.81
C ILE A 150 -6.55 -7.79 12.69
N LEU A 151 -7.02 -6.59 13.07
CA LEU A 151 -7.26 -5.50 12.13
C LEU A 151 -5.97 -5.08 11.41
N LEU A 152 -4.89 -4.92 12.16
CA LEU A 152 -3.58 -4.54 11.62
C LEU A 152 -3.05 -5.60 10.65
N TRP A 153 -3.16 -6.88 11.01
CA TRP A 153 -2.82 -8.01 10.14
C TRP A 153 -3.61 -7.97 8.83
N GLU A 154 -4.92 -7.70 8.88
CA GLU A 154 -5.75 -7.59 7.69
C GLU A 154 -5.28 -6.43 6.78
N LYS A 155 -5.00 -5.25 7.36
CA LYS A 155 -4.47 -4.09 6.62
C LYS A 155 -3.15 -4.43 5.92
N ILE A 156 -2.23 -5.10 6.61
CA ILE A 156 -0.93 -5.51 6.09
C ILE A 156 -1.08 -6.56 4.99
N SER A 157 -1.93 -7.56 5.20
CA SER A 157 -2.22 -8.61 4.22
C SER A 157 -2.79 -8.00 2.95
N LYS A 158 -3.70 -7.03 3.08
CA LYS A 158 -4.26 -6.33 1.92
C LYS A 158 -3.24 -5.50 1.17
N LEU A 159 -2.36 -4.79 1.88
CA LEU A 159 -1.24 -4.06 1.26
C LEU A 159 -0.33 -5.02 0.49
N THR A 160 0.06 -6.12 1.11
CA THR A 160 0.92 -7.14 0.50
C THR A 160 0.27 -7.70 -0.76
N GLN A 161 -1.01 -8.06 -0.72
CA GLN A 161 -1.74 -8.54 -1.89
C GLN A 161 -1.65 -7.55 -3.06
N ILE A 162 -1.86 -6.26 -2.80
CA ILE A 162 -1.77 -5.21 -3.84
C ILE A 162 -0.38 -5.20 -4.48
N LEU A 163 0.67 -5.28 -3.66
CA LEU A 163 2.05 -5.31 -4.12
C LEU A 163 2.39 -6.60 -4.88
N CYS A 164 1.77 -7.74 -4.54
CA CYS A 164 1.93 -8.96 -5.33
C CYS A 164 1.21 -8.88 -6.69
N THR A 165 0.07 -8.17 -6.78
CA THR A 165 -0.69 -8.01 -8.04
C THR A 165 -0.07 -7.05 -9.06
N ILE A 166 1.13 -6.52 -8.81
CA ILE A 166 1.87 -5.65 -9.75
C ILE A 166 2.03 -6.32 -11.13
N ASP A 167 2.14 -7.65 -11.18
CA ASP A 167 2.37 -8.43 -12.41
C ASP A 167 1.12 -8.57 -13.30
N ASP A 168 -0.05 -8.84 -12.72
CA ASP A 168 -1.27 -9.08 -13.50
C ASP A 168 -1.74 -7.79 -14.19
N SER A 169 -1.72 -6.66 -13.47
CA SER A 169 -2.22 -5.39 -14.01
C SER A 169 -1.44 -4.87 -15.22
N ARG A 170 -0.17 -5.27 -15.38
CA ARG A 170 0.68 -4.92 -16.53
C ARG A 170 0.46 -5.87 -17.72
N LYS A 171 0.21 -7.17 -17.47
CA LYS A 171 -0.05 -8.19 -18.51
C LYS A 171 -1.44 -8.09 -19.14
N TYR A 172 -2.47 -7.66 -18.39
CA TYR A 172 -3.84 -7.52 -18.91
C TYR A 172 -4.09 -6.31 -19.82
N ARG A 173 -3.05 -5.53 -20.19
CA ARG A 173 -3.18 -4.47 -21.21
C ARG A 173 -3.59 -5.01 -22.59
N ASP A 174 -3.39 -6.30 -22.88
CA ASP A 174 -3.62 -6.88 -24.22
C ASP A 174 -4.90 -7.71 -24.40
N ARG A 175 -5.65 -8.02 -23.34
CA ARG A 175 -6.91 -8.76 -23.49
C ARG A 175 -8.06 -7.95 -22.88
N GLY A 176 -8.87 -7.36 -23.76
CA GLY A 176 -10.07 -6.59 -23.45
C GLY A 176 -11.20 -7.44 -22.85
N ASN A 177 -10.95 -8.10 -21.72
CA ASN A 177 -11.95 -8.88 -21.01
C ASN A 177 -12.06 -8.39 -19.56
N THR A 178 -13.03 -7.51 -19.33
CA THR A 178 -13.33 -6.85 -18.05
C THR A 178 -14.02 -7.75 -17.02
N TYR A 179 -14.28 -9.02 -17.34
CA TYR A 179 -15.15 -9.90 -16.54
C TYR A 179 -14.45 -10.70 -15.43
N TYR A 180 -13.12 -10.79 -15.41
CA TYR A 180 -12.37 -11.55 -14.39
C TYR A 180 -11.96 -10.72 -13.17
N LYS A 181 -12.48 -9.50 -13.03
CA LYS A 181 -11.83 -8.48 -12.20
C LYS A 181 -11.84 -8.75 -10.69
N TYR A 182 -12.83 -9.44 -10.12
CA TYR A 182 -12.90 -9.61 -8.65
C TYR A 182 -13.70 -10.82 -8.16
N ARG A 183 -13.68 -11.94 -8.88
CA ARG A 183 -13.91 -13.24 -8.24
C ARG A 183 -12.55 -13.85 -7.97
N SER A 184 -11.83 -13.26 -7.02
CA SER A 184 -10.61 -13.84 -6.49
C SER A 184 -11.01 -15.01 -5.60
N GLU A 185 -11.29 -16.16 -6.22
CA GLU A 185 -10.76 -17.39 -5.63
C GLU A 185 -9.24 -17.16 -5.48
N PRO A 186 -8.62 -17.61 -4.38
CA PRO A 186 -7.18 -17.44 -4.19
C PRO A 186 -6.48 -18.38 -5.18
N VAL A 187 -6.40 -17.96 -6.44
CA VAL A 187 -5.64 -18.64 -7.48
C VAL A 187 -4.17 -18.30 -7.24
N TYR A 188 -3.62 -18.83 -6.16
CA TYR A 188 -2.19 -19.10 -6.00
C TYR A 188 -1.84 -20.40 -6.76
N GLU A 189 -2.64 -20.81 -7.75
CA GLU A 189 -2.28 -21.90 -8.65
C GLU A 189 -1.13 -21.46 -9.55
N ARG A 190 0.08 -21.75 -9.07
CA ARG A 190 1.12 -22.44 -9.84
C ARG A 190 1.21 -22.02 -11.31
N LEU A 191 1.46 -20.73 -11.56
CA LEU A 191 1.68 -20.20 -12.92
C LEU A 191 2.95 -19.37 -13.01
N HIS A 192 4.10 -19.94 -12.67
CA HIS A 192 5.39 -19.43 -13.15
C HIS A 192 6.36 -20.57 -13.51
N GLN A 193 6.04 -21.31 -14.59
CA GLN A 193 7.09 -21.76 -15.50
C GLN A 193 7.01 -20.85 -16.72
N PHE A 194 8.01 -19.99 -16.92
CA PHE A 194 8.60 -19.57 -18.21
C PHE A 194 9.48 -18.32 -18.02
N GLY A 195 10.77 -18.46 -18.36
CA GLY A 195 11.64 -17.44 -18.96
C GLY A 195 11.96 -16.18 -18.15
N SER A 196 13.23 -16.06 -17.72
CA SER A 196 13.86 -14.92 -17.01
C SER A 196 13.19 -14.51 -15.70
N THR A 197 13.94 -14.57 -14.60
CA THR A 197 13.52 -13.97 -13.32
C THR A 197 13.18 -12.51 -13.56
N PRO A 198 11.92 -12.08 -13.34
CA PRO A 198 11.54 -10.69 -13.60
C PRO A 198 12.35 -9.75 -12.71
N GLU A 199 12.75 -8.60 -13.25
CA GLU A 199 13.62 -7.64 -12.54
C GLU A 199 13.05 -7.28 -11.16
N ALA A 200 13.89 -7.25 -10.14
CA ALA A 200 13.53 -6.79 -8.80
C ALA A 200 13.23 -5.29 -8.84
N VAL A 201 12.01 -4.91 -8.42
CA VAL A 201 11.47 -3.54 -8.55
C VAL A 201 11.09 -2.91 -7.22
N ILE A 202 10.75 -3.68 -6.19
CA ILE A 202 10.23 -3.12 -4.93
C ILE A 202 11.40 -2.75 -4.01
N SER A 203 11.47 -1.48 -3.59
CA SER A 203 12.36 -1.04 -2.50
C SER A 203 11.51 -0.60 -1.31
N MET A 204 11.59 -1.32 -0.19
CA MET A 204 10.71 -1.14 0.97
C MET A 204 11.49 -1.09 2.29
N ALA A 205 11.03 -0.24 3.21
CA ALA A 205 11.41 -0.28 4.62
C ALA A 205 10.15 -0.38 5.50
N ILE A 206 10.12 -1.31 6.44
CA ILE A 206 9.10 -1.44 7.47
C ILE A 206 9.56 -0.67 8.70
N CYS A 207 8.79 0.31 9.17
CA CYS A 207 9.04 1.02 10.41
C CYS A 207 8.05 0.55 11.49
N LEU A 208 8.53 -0.06 12.55
CA LEU A 208 7.72 -0.46 13.71
C LEU A 208 7.60 0.73 14.66
N ARG A 209 6.42 1.37 14.70
CA ARG A 209 6.19 2.67 15.37
C ARG A 209 5.39 2.54 16.66
N LYS A 210 5.66 3.43 17.60
CA LYS A 210 4.82 3.69 18.78
C LYS A 210 3.52 4.41 18.39
N HIS A 211 2.41 4.10 19.06
CA HIS A 211 1.11 4.72 18.82
C HIS A 211 0.36 5.02 20.12
N ASN A 212 -0.05 6.27 20.33
CA ASN A 212 -0.86 6.69 21.49
C ASN A 212 -0.35 6.20 22.85
N GLY A 213 0.97 6.12 23.04
CA GLY A 213 1.58 5.62 24.28
C GLY A 213 1.83 4.11 24.30
N VAL A 214 1.21 3.35 23.40
CA VAL A 214 1.43 1.91 23.19
C VAL A 214 2.64 1.70 22.29
N ASP A 215 3.55 0.84 22.73
CA ASP A 215 4.76 0.45 22.00
C ASP A 215 4.75 -1.05 21.70
N TRP A 216 5.68 -1.53 20.88
CA TRP A 216 5.89 -2.97 20.61
C TRP A 216 6.49 -3.72 21.81
N ILE A 217 6.82 -3.00 22.89
CA ILE A 217 7.40 -3.50 24.13
C ILE A 217 6.59 -2.97 25.30
N ARG A 218 6.42 -3.79 26.32
CA ARG A 218 5.86 -3.42 27.62
C ARG A 218 6.71 -4.06 28.71
N ASN A 219 7.12 -3.25 29.69
CA ASN A 219 7.92 -3.70 30.85
C ASN A 219 9.22 -4.44 30.46
N GLY A 220 9.93 -3.95 29.44
CA GLY A 220 11.18 -4.56 28.95
C GLY A 220 10.99 -5.89 28.21
N GLN A 221 9.75 -6.29 27.90
CA GLN A 221 9.45 -7.48 27.11
C GLN A 221 8.65 -7.11 25.87
N VAL A 222 8.94 -7.80 24.77
CA VAL A 222 8.19 -7.62 23.52
C VAL A 222 6.74 -8.07 23.71
N ASN A 223 5.81 -7.29 23.15
CA ASN A 223 4.40 -7.60 23.22
C ASN A 223 4.06 -8.89 22.47
N SER A 224 3.13 -9.62 23.06
CA SER A 224 2.55 -10.83 22.53
C SER A 224 1.07 -10.81 22.85
N THR A 225 0.26 -10.47 21.87
CA THR A 225 -1.20 -10.54 21.93
C THR A 225 -1.67 -12.00 22.00
N PHE A 226 -0.89 -12.93 21.44
CA PHE A 226 -1.31 -14.32 21.24
C PHE A 226 -0.47 -15.36 21.99
N CYS A 227 -0.05 -15.05 23.22
CA CYS A 227 0.92 -15.74 24.09
C CYS A 227 1.01 -17.29 24.05
N LYS A 228 0.04 -18.02 23.49
CA LYS A 228 0.01 -19.48 23.41
C LYS A 228 -0.15 -20.08 22.00
N ASN A 229 -0.55 -19.29 20.99
CA ASN A 229 -1.00 -19.81 19.68
C ASN A 229 -0.34 -19.14 18.45
N GLY A 230 0.68 -18.29 18.64
CA GLY A 230 1.43 -17.62 17.56
C GLY A 230 2.95 -17.82 17.64
N LEU A 231 3.70 -17.18 16.75
CA LEU A 231 5.18 -17.12 16.63
C LEU A 231 5.88 -16.44 17.84
N GLY A 232 5.21 -16.34 18.97
CA GLY A 232 5.70 -15.70 20.18
C GLY A 232 5.44 -14.20 20.24
N TYR A 233 5.82 -13.40 19.24
CA TYR A 233 5.77 -11.93 19.32
C TYR A 233 4.97 -11.26 18.21
N ASP A 234 4.25 -10.19 18.57
CA ASP A 234 3.37 -9.47 17.65
C ASP A 234 4.13 -8.89 16.45
N PHE A 235 5.33 -8.37 16.67
CA PHE A 235 6.13 -7.80 15.59
C PHE A 235 6.62 -8.85 14.59
N ASN A 236 6.78 -10.12 15.00
CA ASN A 236 7.12 -11.22 14.09
C ASN A 236 5.92 -11.56 13.21
N GLU A 237 4.74 -11.67 13.82
CA GLU A 237 3.51 -11.98 13.12
C GLU A 237 3.20 -10.92 12.04
N VAL A 238 3.27 -9.62 12.35
CA VAL A 238 2.99 -8.57 11.35
C VAL A 238 3.95 -8.57 10.15
N LEU A 239 5.10 -9.26 10.22
CA LEU A 239 6.03 -9.41 9.10
C LEU A 239 5.64 -10.55 8.15
N LEU A 240 4.87 -11.53 8.62
CA LEU A 240 4.54 -12.73 7.85
C LEU A 240 3.87 -12.45 6.51
N PRO A 241 2.87 -11.55 6.38
CA PRO A 241 2.25 -11.31 5.08
C PRO A 241 3.28 -10.84 4.05
N PHE A 242 4.28 -10.04 4.45
CA PHE A 242 5.32 -9.55 3.55
C PHE A 242 6.23 -10.65 3.01
N CYS A 243 6.28 -11.83 3.65
CA CYS A 243 7.03 -12.98 3.13
C CYS A 243 6.51 -13.46 1.76
N ARG A 244 5.30 -13.06 1.36
CA ARG A 244 4.72 -13.36 0.03
C ARG A 244 5.15 -12.38 -1.06
N LEU A 245 5.85 -11.31 -0.69
CA LEU A 245 6.37 -10.37 -1.68
C LEU A 245 7.36 -11.09 -2.60
N SER A 246 7.34 -10.69 -3.86
CA SER A 246 8.32 -11.09 -4.86
C SER A 246 8.88 -9.84 -5.54
N ARG A 247 10.00 -10.00 -6.24
CA ARG A 247 10.71 -8.94 -6.98
C ARG A 247 11.16 -7.81 -6.07
N VAL A 248 11.64 -8.16 -4.88
CA VAL A 248 12.08 -7.19 -3.87
C VAL A 248 13.56 -6.88 -4.06
N ARG A 249 13.85 -5.63 -4.41
CA ARG A 249 15.21 -5.11 -4.62
C ARG A 249 15.89 -4.76 -3.30
N ARG A 250 15.13 -4.24 -2.35
CA ARG A 250 15.61 -3.86 -1.01
C ARG A 250 14.47 -4.01 -0.01
N PHE A 251 14.77 -4.65 1.12
CA PHE A 251 13.85 -4.81 2.24
C PHE A 251 14.60 -4.55 3.54
N GLU A 252 14.07 -3.66 4.37
CA GLU A 252 14.66 -3.30 5.66
C GLU A 252 13.58 -3.21 6.73
N ILE A 253 13.94 -3.55 7.96
CA ILE A 253 13.09 -3.39 9.13
C ILE A 253 13.78 -2.38 10.05
N ILE A 254 13.03 -1.36 10.47
CA ILE A 254 13.49 -0.23 11.26
C ILE A 254 12.62 -0.13 12.50
N GLN A 255 13.25 -0.23 13.66
CA GLN A 255 12.66 0.01 14.96
C GLN A 255 12.64 1.50 15.30
N ASP A 256 11.65 1.93 16.07
CA ASP A 256 11.49 3.33 16.49
C ASP A 256 12.19 3.63 17.82
N THR A 257 12.48 2.61 18.64
CA THR A 257 13.05 2.77 19.98
C THR A 257 14.30 1.92 20.20
N GLU A 258 15.28 2.45 20.94
CA GLU A 258 16.49 1.71 21.34
C GLU A 258 16.15 0.53 22.26
N GLU A 259 15.11 0.66 23.07
CA GLU A 259 14.62 -0.41 23.94
C GLU A 259 14.23 -1.66 23.11
N MET A 260 13.66 -1.47 21.92
CA MET A 260 13.31 -2.57 21.01
C MET A 260 14.52 -3.28 20.46
N VAL A 261 15.59 -2.54 20.18
CA VAL A 261 16.85 -3.13 19.71
C VAL A 261 17.37 -4.15 20.72
N VAL A 262 17.25 -3.82 22.01
CA VAL A 262 17.79 -4.63 23.11
C VAL A 262 16.84 -5.77 23.50
N ALA A 263 15.53 -5.49 23.56
CA ALA A 263 14.56 -6.45 24.09
C ALA A 263 14.11 -7.50 23.08
N ALA A 264 14.12 -7.18 21.78
CA ALA A 264 13.61 -8.09 20.74
C ALA A 264 14.67 -9.07 20.25
N ASP A 265 14.25 -10.33 20.06
CA ASP A 265 15.01 -11.27 19.26
C ASP A 265 14.79 -11.00 17.76
N TRP A 266 15.80 -10.42 17.12
CA TRP A 266 15.76 -10.06 15.70
C TRP A 266 16.02 -11.24 14.76
N ALA A 267 16.26 -12.46 15.27
CA ALA A 267 16.56 -13.63 14.44
C ALA A 267 15.46 -13.90 13.41
N PHE A 268 14.18 -13.84 13.83
CA PHE A 268 13.05 -14.01 12.94
C PHE A 268 12.97 -12.91 11.87
N ALA A 269 13.08 -11.64 12.28
CA ALA A 269 13.01 -10.49 11.36
C ALA A 269 14.14 -10.50 10.31
N ASN A 270 15.35 -10.88 10.73
CA ASN A 270 16.50 -11.06 9.85
C ASN A 270 16.27 -12.21 8.86
N HIS A 271 15.71 -13.33 9.33
CA HIS A 271 15.35 -14.44 8.47
C HIS A 271 14.27 -14.05 7.46
N ALA A 272 13.17 -13.43 7.90
CA ALA A 272 12.11 -12.96 7.01
C ALA A 272 12.65 -12.01 5.94
N THR A 273 13.57 -11.11 6.31
CA THR A 273 14.27 -10.23 5.36
C THR A 273 15.06 -11.03 4.33
N ALA A 274 15.87 -12.01 4.77
CA ALA A 274 16.63 -12.86 3.86
C ALA A 274 15.72 -13.71 2.95
N PHE A 275 14.61 -14.23 3.48
CA PHE A 275 13.61 -14.99 2.74
C PHE A 275 12.97 -14.15 1.63
N ILE A 276 12.53 -12.93 1.95
CA ILE A 276 11.95 -11.99 0.98
C ILE A 276 12.97 -11.63 -0.11
N MET A 277 14.19 -11.28 0.29
CA MET A 277 15.25 -10.84 -0.62
C MET A 277 15.76 -11.96 -1.54
N SER A 278 15.54 -13.22 -1.18
CA SER A 278 15.93 -14.41 -1.97
C SER A 278 14.79 -15.00 -2.80
N GLU A 279 13.65 -14.30 -2.90
CA GLU A 279 12.45 -14.82 -3.58
C GLU A 279 11.96 -16.15 -2.97
N GLY A 280 12.07 -16.30 -1.64
CA GLY A 280 11.78 -17.54 -0.93
C GLY A 280 10.38 -18.10 -1.20
N PHE A 281 9.37 -17.22 -1.32
CA PHE A 281 8.01 -17.61 -1.68
C PHE A 281 7.93 -18.23 -3.08
N VAL A 282 8.56 -17.60 -4.07
CA VAL A 282 8.53 -18.06 -5.48
C VAL A 282 9.35 -19.34 -5.65
N THR A 283 10.48 -19.44 -4.97
CA THR A 283 11.41 -20.57 -5.08
C THR A 283 11.06 -21.75 -4.19
N SER A 284 9.92 -21.68 -3.49
CA SER A 284 9.48 -22.70 -2.50
C SER A 284 10.56 -22.98 -1.44
N ASN A 285 11.32 -21.95 -1.09
CA ASN A 285 12.35 -21.99 -0.06
C ASN A 285 13.46 -23.05 -0.28
N ASN A 286 14.01 -23.18 -1.49
CA ASN A 286 15.18 -24.03 -1.74
C ASN A 286 16.51 -23.41 -1.26
N ALA A 287 16.49 -22.41 -0.37
CA ALA A 287 17.67 -21.73 0.15
C ALA A 287 18.31 -22.49 1.33
N VAL A 288 19.59 -22.25 1.63
CA VAL A 288 20.37 -22.91 2.70
C VAL A 288 19.69 -22.81 4.08
N TYR A 289 18.88 -21.77 4.31
CA TYR A 289 18.17 -21.53 5.57
C TYR A 289 16.89 -22.35 5.77
N SER A 290 16.43 -23.10 4.77
CA SER A 290 15.17 -23.86 4.83
C SER A 290 15.23 -25.14 5.65
N GLN A 291 16.43 -25.58 6.01
CA GLN A 291 16.63 -26.78 6.83
C GLN A 291 16.73 -26.49 8.33
N ASP A 292 16.62 -25.22 8.74
CA ASP A 292 16.63 -24.86 10.15
C ASP A 292 15.22 -25.05 10.76
N PRO A 293 15.05 -25.99 11.71
CA PRO A 293 13.76 -26.29 12.32
C PRO A 293 13.13 -25.10 13.04
N GLY A 294 13.92 -24.09 13.47
CA GLY A 294 13.41 -22.90 14.14
C GLY A 294 12.61 -21.96 13.24
N TYR A 295 12.57 -22.22 11.92
CA TYR A 295 11.93 -21.34 10.94
C TYR A 295 10.91 -22.07 10.04
N GLU A 296 10.54 -23.31 10.40
CA GLU A 296 9.51 -24.10 9.70
C GLU A 296 8.19 -23.31 9.56
N ASP A 297 7.84 -22.49 10.54
CA ASP A 297 6.64 -21.66 10.53
C ASP A 297 6.64 -20.55 9.46
N ILE A 298 7.81 -20.01 9.07
CA ILE A 298 7.93 -19.04 7.96
C ILE A 298 7.68 -19.76 6.63
N VAL A 299 8.19 -20.98 6.50
CA VAL A 299 7.95 -21.84 5.33
C VAL A 299 6.47 -22.17 5.22
N ILE A 300 5.82 -22.51 6.35
CA ILE A 300 4.38 -22.76 6.43
C ILE A 300 3.59 -21.49 6.11
N ALA A 301 3.94 -20.32 6.65
CA ALA A 301 3.25 -19.06 6.37
C ALA A 301 3.40 -18.60 4.90
N GLY A 302 4.57 -18.86 4.29
CA GLY A 302 4.80 -18.69 2.86
C GLY A 302 4.02 -19.68 2.00
N LEU A 303 3.83 -20.92 2.43
CA LEU A 303 3.10 -21.95 1.68
C LEU A 303 1.57 -21.88 1.87
N LEU A 304 1.09 -21.35 2.99
CA LEU A 304 -0.33 -21.20 3.28
C LEU A 304 -0.90 -19.98 2.53
N SER A 305 -1.27 -20.21 1.28
CA SER A 305 -2.19 -19.37 0.48
C SER A 305 -3.51 -19.06 1.18
N TYR A 306 -3.87 -19.85 2.21
CA TYR A 306 -5.13 -19.74 2.96
C TYR A 306 -5.10 -18.81 4.19
N ARG A 307 -3.93 -18.26 4.59
CA ARG A 307 -3.87 -17.30 5.71
C ARG A 307 -4.55 -15.95 5.42
N ASP A 308 -5.07 -15.72 4.21
CA ASP A 308 -5.98 -14.57 3.96
C ASP A 308 -7.32 -14.73 4.70
N ASP A 309 -7.69 -15.98 5.03
CA ASP A 309 -8.83 -16.36 5.89
C ASP A 309 -8.41 -16.55 7.37
N LEU A 310 -7.34 -15.88 7.82
CA LEU A 310 -6.94 -15.92 9.24
C LEU A 310 -8.08 -15.45 10.15
N PHE A 311 -8.90 -14.51 9.69
CA PHE A 311 -10.09 -14.05 10.41
C PHE A 311 -11.03 -15.23 10.74
N THR A 312 -11.25 -16.11 9.76
CA THR A 312 -12.13 -17.29 9.85
C THR A 312 -11.54 -18.31 10.82
N LEU A 313 -10.23 -18.56 10.75
CA LEU A 313 -9.53 -19.47 11.66
C LEU A 313 -9.53 -19.03 13.13
N TRP A 314 -9.46 -17.74 13.43
CA TRP A 314 -9.38 -17.25 14.81
C TRP A 314 -10.76 -17.08 15.46
N VAL A 315 -11.75 -16.65 14.66
CA VAL A 315 -13.13 -16.46 15.13
C VAL A 315 -13.89 -17.79 15.20
N ASP A 316 -13.77 -18.67 14.20
CA ASP A 316 -14.57 -19.92 14.17
C ASP A 316 -14.07 -20.98 15.15
N TYR A 317 -12.80 -20.95 15.55
CA TYR A 317 -12.26 -21.89 16.53
C TYR A 317 -12.31 -21.38 17.99
N GLY A 318 -12.92 -20.22 18.25
CA GLY A 318 -13.11 -19.70 19.61
C GLY A 318 -11.80 -19.41 20.35
N PHE A 319 -10.73 -19.05 19.61
CA PHE A 319 -9.39 -18.89 20.18
C PHE A 319 -9.18 -17.56 20.95
N LEU A 320 -10.14 -16.63 20.94
CA LEU A 320 -9.95 -15.28 21.48
C LEU A 320 -11.17 -14.73 22.22
N GLU A 321 -10.92 -14.10 23.37
CA GLU A 321 -11.80 -13.08 23.94
C GLU A 321 -11.48 -11.74 23.27
N VAL A 322 -12.24 -11.38 22.22
CA VAL A 322 -12.12 -10.07 21.57
C VAL A 322 -12.93 -9.05 22.38
N PRO A 323 -12.38 -7.88 22.75
CA PRO A 323 -13.12 -6.85 23.45
C PRO A 323 -14.44 -6.49 22.74
N GLU A 324 -15.53 -6.36 23.50
CA GLU A 324 -16.89 -6.21 22.97
C GLU A 324 -17.02 -5.04 21.98
N ARG A 325 -16.33 -3.93 22.25
CA ARG A 325 -16.28 -2.77 21.34
C ARG A 325 -15.68 -3.14 19.98
N THR A 326 -14.52 -3.78 19.98
CA THR A 326 -13.82 -4.16 18.75
C THR A 326 -14.59 -5.23 17.99
N LEU A 327 -15.15 -6.21 18.71
CA LEU A 327 -16.03 -7.23 18.14
C LEU A 327 -17.29 -6.64 17.50
N SER A 328 -17.90 -5.63 18.12
CA SER A 328 -19.09 -4.93 17.60
C SER A 328 -18.78 -4.18 16.29
N LEU A 329 -17.64 -3.48 16.24
CA LEU A 329 -17.19 -2.79 15.02
C LEU A 329 -16.88 -3.79 13.89
N MET A 330 -16.20 -4.88 14.20
CA MET A 330 -15.91 -5.97 13.25
C MET A 330 -17.19 -6.60 12.71
N SER A 331 -18.13 -6.94 13.59
CA SER A 331 -19.41 -7.57 13.24
C SER A 331 -20.28 -6.68 12.37
N ARG A 332 -20.34 -5.38 12.69
CA ARG A 332 -21.04 -4.37 11.90
C ARG A 332 -20.46 -4.31 10.48
N GLU A 333 -19.13 -4.27 10.35
CA GLU A 333 -18.48 -4.24 9.04
C GLU A 333 -18.75 -5.50 8.21
N GLN A 334 -18.71 -6.69 8.84
CA GLN A 334 -19.05 -7.95 8.15
C GLN A 334 -20.49 -8.01 7.68
N GLN A 335 -21.44 -7.51 8.47
CA GLN A 335 -22.84 -7.42 8.05
C GLN A 335 -23.00 -6.52 6.83
N ILE A 336 -22.34 -5.36 6.80
CA ILE A 336 -22.39 -4.49 5.61
C ILE A 336 -21.73 -5.17 4.41
N TYR A 337 -20.63 -5.92 4.58
CA TYR A 337 -20.04 -6.73 3.49
C TYR A 337 -21.03 -7.78 2.93
N ARG A 338 -21.75 -8.50 3.80
CA ARG A 338 -22.79 -9.45 3.36
C ARG A 338 -23.91 -8.74 2.60
N ILE A 339 -24.31 -7.54 3.03
CA ILE A 339 -25.34 -6.74 2.34
C ILE A 339 -24.83 -6.26 0.97
N ASP A 340 -23.62 -5.71 0.88
CA ASP A 340 -23.02 -5.21 -0.36
C ASP A 340 -22.80 -6.33 -1.39
N THR A 341 -22.40 -7.52 -0.93
CA THR A 341 -22.24 -8.70 -1.79
C THR A 341 -23.58 -9.27 -2.27
N MET A 342 -24.67 -9.07 -1.52
CA MET A 342 -26.02 -9.40 -1.96
C MET A 342 -26.57 -8.39 -2.97
N THR A 343 -26.32 -7.09 -2.78
CA THR A 343 -26.76 -6.03 -3.71
C THR A 343 -25.99 -6.00 -5.03
N HIS A 344 -24.73 -6.43 -5.05
CA HIS A 344 -23.97 -6.63 -6.31
C HIS A 344 -24.33 -7.92 -7.08
N ARG A 345 -25.16 -8.80 -6.51
CA ARG A 345 -25.62 -10.05 -7.14
C ARG A 345 -27.05 -9.98 -7.70
N ALA A 346 -27.78 -8.89 -7.48
CA ALA A 346 -29.08 -8.59 -8.06
C ALA A 346 -28.90 -7.65 -9.26
#